data_AF-A0A0F5L1B3-F1
#
_entry.id   AF-A0A0F5L1B3-F1
#
_cell.length_a   1.000
_cell.length_b   1.000
_cell.length_c   1.000
_cell.angle_alpha   90.00
_cell.angle_beta   90.00
_cell.angle_gamma   90.00
#
_symmetry.space_group_name_H-M   'P 1'
#
loop_
_entity.id
_entity.type
_entity.pdbx_description
1 polymer ?
#
loop_
_entity_poly.entity_id
_entity_poly.type
_entity_poly.pdbx_seq_one_letter_code
_entity_poly.pdbx_strand_id
1 'polypeptide(L)'
;MILLSIAILALVGVAIWRVRADPRLTRKFWIDAAFATLNYGLYALLGALLVVLLWQPDVPAWHGLLLLGFVSCWLFYGFVWLTRAGPHLNAPPAWLARRDTRLDTTLVGLTCAFGLGALVF
;
A
#
# COMPACT_ATOMS: atom_id res chain seq x y z
N MET A 1 -27.38 0.49 3.34
CA MET A 1 -26.27 1.12 2.58
C MET A 1 -26.13 2.62 2.89
N ILE A 2 -27.20 3.43 2.79
CA ILE A 2 -27.15 4.89 3.05
C ILE A 2 -26.60 5.26 4.44
N LEU A 3 -27.06 4.59 5.50
CA LEU A 3 -26.57 4.82 6.87
C LEU A 3 -25.08 4.50 7.06
N LEU A 4 -24.58 3.48 6.36
CA LEU A 4 -23.17 3.09 6.40
C LEU A 4 -22.30 4.17 5.71
N SER A 5 -22.73 4.68 4.56
CA SER A 5 -22.03 5.76 3.85
C SER A 5 -21.98 7.04 4.67
N ILE A 6 -23.08 7.42 5.35
CA ILE A 6 -23.12 8.58 6.24
C ILE A 6 -22.17 8.40 7.42
N ALA A 7 -22.13 7.20 8.03
CA ALA A 7 -21.22 6.90 9.13
C ALA A 7 -19.75 7.00 8.71
N ILE A 8 -19.39 6.48 7.52
CA ILE A 8 -18.04 6.58 6.97
C ILE A 8 -17.66 8.05 6.74
N LEU A 9 -18.53 8.84 6.10
CA LEU A 9 -18.28 10.25 5.85
C LEU A 9 -18.14 11.06 7.15
N ALA A 10 -18.96 10.75 8.16
CA ALA A 10 -18.86 11.38 9.47
C ALA A 10 -17.53 11.04 10.16
N LEU A 11 -17.11 9.77 10.13
CA LEU A 11 -15.81 9.34 10.67
C LEU A 11 -14.63 10.01 9.96
N VAL A 12 -14.68 10.06 8.63
CA VAL A 12 -13.67 10.75 7.82
C VAL A 12 -13.64 12.24 8.14
N GLY A 13 -14.80 12.89 8.24
CA GLY A 13 -14.92 14.30 8.60
C GLY A 13 -14.34 14.60 9.99
N VAL A 14 -14.64 13.76 10.98
CA VAL A 14 -14.09 13.87 12.34
C VAL A 14 -12.57 13.65 12.33
N ALA A 15 -12.08 12.66 11.58
CA ALA A 15 -10.64 12.41 11.45
C ALA A 15 -9.92 13.61 10.81
N ILE A 16 -10.45 14.17 9.71
CA ILE A 16 -9.89 15.35 9.04
C ILE A 16 -9.89 16.55 9.98
N TRP A 17 -10.97 16.78 10.70
CA TRP A 17 -11.05 17.88 11.66
C TRP A 17 -10.00 17.75 12.78
N ARG A 18 -9.87 16.55 13.36
CA ARG A 18 -8.85 16.29 14.40
C ARG A 18 -7.43 16.48 13.89
N VAL A 19 -7.15 16.02 12.67
CA VAL A 19 -5.85 16.22 12.02
C VAL A 19 -5.60 17.73 11.88
N ARG A 20 -6.50 18.50 11.27
CA ARG A 20 -6.30 19.96 11.09
C ARG A 20 -6.14 20.75 12.38
N ALA A 21 -6.77 20.31 13.48
CA ALA A 21 -6.69 20.97 14.77
C ALA A 21 -5.40 20.65 15.56
N ASP A 22 -4.59 19.68 15.13
CA ASP A 22 -3.41 19.26 15.86
C ASP A 22 -2.22 20.22 15.62
N PRO A 23 -1.71 20.92 16.65
CA PRO A 23 -0.60 21.86 16.52
C PRO A 23 0.73 21.19 16.16
N ARG A 24 0.84 19.86 16.25
CA ARG A 24 2.03 19.10 15.87
C ARG A 24 2.21 18.99 14.35
N LEU A 25 1.15 19.25 13.57
CA LEU A 25 1.17 19.18 12.11
C LEU A 25 1.79 20.44 11.50
N THR A 26 3.12 20.45 11.47
CA THR A 26 3.89 21.53 10.84
C THR A 26 3.80 21.48 9.31
N ARG A 27 4.18 22.57 8.63
CA ARG A 27 4.31 22.60 7.16
C ARG A 27 5.22 21.47 6.64
N LYS A 28 6.28 21.13 7.38
CA LYS A 28 7.20 20.03 7.05
C LYS A 28 6.47 18.69 7.02
N PHE A 29 5.63 18.41 8.02
CA PHE A 29 4.82 17.18 8.07
C PHE A 29 3.99 16.99 6.79
N TRP A 30 3.33 18.05 6.32
CA TRP A 30 2.49 17.99 5.12
C TRP A 30 3.29 17.77 3.85
N ILE A 31 4.50 18.35 3.75
CA ILE A 31 5.41 18.12 2.63
C ILE A 31 5.87 16.66 2.62
N ASP A 32 6.32 16.14 3.76
CA ASP A 32 6.78 14.76 3.88
C ASP A 32 5.63 13.76 3.58
N ALA A 33 4.42 14.03 4.07
CA ALA A 33 3.22 13.26 3.77
C ALA A 33 2.86 13.29 2.27
N ALA A 34 2.97 14.46 1.63
CA ALA A 34 2.71 14.60 0.20
C ALA A 34 3.71 13.81 -0.64
N PHE A 35 5.00 13.85 -0.29
CA PHE A 35 6.03 13.05 -0.97
C PHE A 35 5.81 11.55 -0.77
N ALA A 36 5.48 11.11 0.45
CA ALA A 36 5.16 9.70 0.72
C ALA A 36 3.96 9.23 -0.10
N THR A 37 2.90 10.06 -0.16
CA THR A 37 1.69 9.77 -0.92
C THR A 37 1.95 9.74 -2.42
N LEU A 38 2.74 10.68 -2.96
CA LEU A 38 3.11 10.72 -4.38
C LEU A 38 3.89 9.47 -4.78
N ASN A 39 4.92 9.10 -4.01
CA ASN A 39 5.71 7.90 -4.25
C ASN A 39 4.87 6.63 -4.15
N TYR A 40 3.95 6.55 -3.18
CA TYR A 40 2.99 5.44 -3.10
C TYR A 40 2.07 5.40 -4.31
N GLY A 41 1.60 6.56 -4.79
CA GLY A 41 0.82 6.67 -6.01
C GLY A 41 1.55 6.13 -7.23
N LEU A 42 2.83 6.47 -7.40
CA LEU A 42 3.67 5.92 -8.46
C LEU A 42 3.83 4.40 -8.33
N TYR A 43 4.08 3.89 -7.11
CA TYR A 43 4.14 2.46 -6.84
C TYR A 43 2.82 1.73 -7.16
N ALA A 44 1.70 2.35 -6.81
CA ALA A 44 0.35 1.84 -7.07
C ALA A 44 0.05 1.80 -8.59
N LEU A 45 0.44 2.83 -9.33
CA LEU A 45 0.31 2.85 -10.79
C LEU A 45 1.16 1.77 -11.45
N LEU A 46 2.38 1.57 -10.96
CA LEU A 46 3.32 0.61 -11.55
C LEU A 46 2.84 -0.83 -11.36
N GLY A 47 2.34 -1.18 -10.18
CA GLY A 47 1.75 -2.51 -9.99
C GLY A 47 0.41 -2.69 -10.71
N ALA A 48 -0.42 -1.65 -10.82
CA ALA A 48 -1.64 -1.71 -11.63
C ALA A 48 -1.33 -1.95 -13.12
N LEU A 49 -0.30 -1.27 -13.65
CA LEU A 49 0.20 -1.52 -15.00
C LEU A 49 0.65 -2.97 -15.16
N LEU A 50 1.40 -3.52 -14.19
CA LEU A 50 1.83 -4.92 -14.22
C LEU A 50 0.65 -5.89 -14.20
N VAL A 51 -0.39 -5.63 -13.40
CA VAL A 51 -1.61 -6.45 -13.40
C VAL A 51 -2.26 -6.47 -14.78
N VAL A 52 -2.37 -5.31 -15.45
CA VAL A 52 -2.91 -5.23 -16.81
C VAL A 52 -2.06 -6.02 -17.79
N LEU A 53 -0.73 -5.96 -17.66
CA LEU A 53 0.19 -6.70 -18.55
C LEU A 53 0.20 -8.21 -18.30
N LEU A 54 0.00 -8.65 -17.06
CA LEU A 54 -0.01 -10.07 -16.68
C LEU A 54 -1.39 -10.72 -16.85
N TRP A 55 -2.44 -9.91 -16.95
CA TRP A 55 -3.78 -10.39 -17.23
C TRP A 55 -3.89 -10.85 -18.68
N GLN A 56 -4.24 -12.12 -18.87
CA GLN A 56 -4.49 -12.70 -20.19
C GLN A 56 -5.87 -13.36 -20.19
N PRO A 57 -6.70 -13.16 -21.23
CA PRO A 57 -7.92 -13.93 -21.40
C PRO A 57 -7.58 -15.40 -21.72
N ASP A 58 -8.45 -16.32 -21.29
CA ASP A 58 -8.39 -17.76 -21.62
C ASP A 58 -7.19 -18.55 -21.07
N VAL A 59 -6.59 -18.10 -19.96
CA VAL A 59 -5.55 -18.84 -19.22
C VAL A 59 -6.12 -19.82 -18.19
N PRO A 60 -5.38 -20.88 -17.80
CA PRO A 60 -5.79 -21.79 -16.75
C PRO A 60 -6.06 -21.09 -15.41
N ALA A 61 -6.98 -21.64 -14.60
CA ALA A 61 -7.37 -21.06 -13.32
C ALA A 61 -6.20 -20.83 -12.33
N TRP A 62 -5.13 -21.63 -12.42
CA TRP A 62 -3.96 -21.47 -11.56
C TRP A 62 -3.19 -20.17 -11.87
N HIS A 63 -3.29 -19.62 -13.08
CA HIS A 63 -2.73 -18.30 -13.44
C HIS A 63 -3.35 -17.19 -12.60
N GLY A 64 -4.66 -17.27 -12.39
CA GLY A 64 -5.39 -16.36 -11.51
C GLY A 64 -4.89 -16.40 -10.07
N LEU A 65 -4.44 -17.56 -9.58
CA LEU A 65 -3.84 -17.68 -8.24
C LEU A 65 -2.46 -16.99 -8.17
N LEU A 66 -1.65 -17.07 -9.23
CA LEU A 66 -0.37 -16.35 -9.28
C LEU A 66 -0.59 -14.84 -9.31
N LEU A 67 -1.53 -14.36 -10.13
CA LEU A 67 -1.86 -12.94 -10.18
C LEU A 67 -2.44 -12.44 -8.85
N LEU A 68 -3.30 -13.22 -8.20
CA LEU A 68 -3.81 -12.91 -6.86
C LEU A 68 -2.69 -12.86 -5.82
N GLY A 69 -1.75 -13.81 -5.87
CA GLY A 69 -0.57 -13.84 -5.00
C GLY A 69 0.32 -12.61 -5.18
N PHE A 70 0.58 -12.24 -6.45
CA PHE A 70 1.29 -11.02 -6.82
C PHE A 70 0.59 -9.79 -6.24
N VAL A 71 -0.71 -9.59 -6.53
CA VAL A 71 -1.48 -8.43 -6.08
C VAL A 71 -1.50 -8.36 -4.55
N SER A 72 -1.68 -9.49 -3.87
CA SER A 72 -1.69 -9.54 -2.41
C SER A 72 -0.35 -9.14 -1.80
N CYS A 73 0.76 -9.67 -2.32
CA CYS A 73 2.10 -9.33 -1.84
C CYS A 73 2.45 -7.86 -2.14
N TRP A 74 2.09 -7.39 -3.34
CA TRP A 74 2.29 -6.01 -3.77
C TRP A 74 1.54 -5.02 -2.87
N LEU A 75 0.25 -5.24 -2.64
CA LEU A 75 -0.54 -4.37 -1.75
C LEU A 75 -0.02 -4.41 -0.31
N PHE A 76 0.33 -5.60 0.19
CA PHE A 76 0.84 -5.74 1.55
C PHE A 76 2.19 -5.05 1.73
N TYR A 77 3.12 -5.23 0.80
CA TYR A 77 4.41 -4.53 0.83
C TYR A 77 4.24 -3.02 0.70
N GLY A 78 3.36 -2.57 -0.20
CA GLY A 78 2.99 -1.16 -0.31
C GLY A 78 2.48 -0.58 1.00
N PHE A 79 1.62 -1.30 1.72
CA PHE A 79 1.11 -0.89 3.03
C PHE A 79 2.22 -0.80 4.08
N VAL A 80 3.09 -1.80 4.18
CA VAL A 80 4.26 -1.78 5.08
C VAL A 80 5.18 -0.61 4.76
N TRP A 81 5.42 -0.34 3.47
CA TRP A 81 6.24 0.77 3.03
C TRP A 81 5.62 2.12 3.39
N LEU A 82 4.32 2.32 3.09
CA LEU A 82 3.60 3.56 3.37
C LEU A 82 3.56 3.86 4.87
N THR A 83 3.33 2.83 5.68
CA THR A 83 3.34 2.92 7.14
C THR A 83 4.72 3.10 7.75
N ARG A 84 5.81 3.06 6.97
CA ARG A 84 7.16 3.42 7.41
C ARG A 84 7.64 4.75 6.85
N ALA A 85 7.19 5.10 5.64
CA ALA A 85 7.59 6.31 4.94
C ALA A 85 6.77 7.53 5.35
N GLY A 86 5.52 7.33 5.78
CA GLY A 86 4.66 8.40 6.24
C GLY A 86 5.18 9.06 7.52
N PRO A 87 4.91 10.35 7.74
CA PRO A 87 5.25 11.00 9.00
C PRO A 87 4.36 10.47 10.14
N HIS A 88 4.98 10.16 11.28
CA HIS A 88 4.29 9.61 12.44
C HIS A 88 4.20 10.64 13.58
N LEU A 89 3.03 10.70 14.22
CA LEU A 89 2.84 11.49 15.44
C LEU A 89 3.39 10.77 16.69
N ASN A 90 3.45 9.44 16.66
CA ASN A 90 3.90 8.57 17.74
C ASN A 90 4.97 7.61 17.22
N ALA A 91 5.80 7.07 18.11
CA ALA A 91 6.78 6.06 17.73
C ALA A 91 6.07 4.81 17.14
N PRO A 92 6.45 4.34 15.94
CA PRO A 92 5.89 3.12 15.38
C PRO A 92 6.31 1.89 16.21
N PRO A 93 5.54 0.79 16.19
CA PRO A 93 5.90 -0.43 16.88
C PRO A 93 7.25 -0.96 16.39
N ALA A 94 8.03 -1.60 17.27
CA ALA A 94 9.44 -1.93 17.00
C ALA A 94 9.67 -2.79 15.74
N TRP A 95 8.74 -3.67 15.39
CA TRP A 95 8.80 -4.50 14.18
C TRP A 95 8.60 -3.68 12.89
N LEU A 96 7.87 -2.56 12.98
CA LEU A 96 7.65 -1.63 11.87
C LEU A 96 8.76 -0.59 11.79
N ALA A 97 9.20 -0.09 12.95
CA ALA A 97 10.26 0.91 13.08
C ALA A 97 11.63 0.42 12.57
N ARG A 98 11.92 -0.87 12.77
CA ARG A 98 13.11 -1.51 12.21
C ARG A 98 12.87 -1.75 10.73
N ARG A 99 13.78 -1.27 9.88
CA ARG A 99 13.96 -1.82 8.53
C ARG A 99 14.47 -3.25 8.66
N ASP A 100 13.56 -4.15 9.02
CA ASP A 100 13.85 -5.58 9.03
C ASP A 100 13.96 -6.02 7.57
N THR A 101 15.21 -6.10 7.11
CA THR A 101 15.55 -6.50 5.76
C THR A 101 14.95 -7.85 5.41
N ARG A 102 14.68 -8.73 6.38
CA ARG A 102 14.09 -10.04 6.11
C ARG A 102 12.65 -9.93 5.61
N LEU A 103 11.83 -9.10 6.25
CA LEU A 103 10.45 -8.89 5.81
C LEU A 103 10.42 -8.27 4.40
N ASP A 104 11.25 -7.25 4.18
CA ASP A 104 11.31 -6.55 2.90
C ASP A 104 11.80 -7.49 1.79
N THR A 105 12.89 -8.23 2.01
CA THR A 105 13.41 -9.22 1.06
C THR A 105 12.40 -10.34 0.80
N THR A 106 11.68 -10.82 1.82
CA THR A 106 10.68 -11.88 1.64
C THR A 106 9.51 -11.39 0.79
N LEU A 107 8.95 -10.22 1.10
CA LEU A 107 7.80 -9.68 0.37
C LEU A 107 8.15 -9.30 -1.07
N VAL A 108 9.33 -8.69 -1.28
CA VAL A 108 9.82 -8.40 -2.62
C VAL A 108 10.08 -9.69 -3.38
N GLY A 109 10.73 -10.68 -2.76
CA GLY A 109 11.00 -11.98 -3.36
C GLY A 109 9.72 -12.71 -3.78
N LEU A 110 8.70 -12.74 -2.91
CA LEU A 110 7.40 -13.32 -3.24
C LEU A 110 6.70 -12.55 -4.36
N THR A 111 6.71 -11.22 -4.32
CA THR A 111 6.14 -10.38 -5.39
C THR A 111 6.79 -10.70 -6.73
N CYS A 112 8.12 -10.80 -6.77
CA CYS A 112 8.85 -11.19 -7.98
C CYS A 112 8.53 -12.62 -8.41
N ALA A 113 8.48 -13.58 -7.48
CA ALA A 113 8.20 -14.98 -7.79
C ALA A 113 6.80 -15.17 -8.40
N PHE A 114 5.77 -14.54 -7.81
CA PHE A 114 4.41 -14.59 -8.36
C PHE A 114 4.30 -13.86 -9.70
N GLY A 115 4.91 -12.67 -9.82
CA GLY A 115 4.88 -11.89 -11.06
C GLY A 115 5.59 -12.59 -12.22
N LEU A 116 6.76 -13.20 -11.97
CA LEU A 116 7.47 -14.00 -12.98
C LEU A 116 6.73 -15.29 -13.30
N GLY A 117 6.15 -15.96 -12.31
CA GLY A 117 5.33 -17.14 -12.54
C GLY A 117 4.15 -16.84 -13.46
N ALA A 118 3.45 -15.72 -13.22
CA ALA A 118 2.34 -15.25 -14.06
C ALA A 118 2.78 -14.69 -15.43
N LEU A 119 4.08 -14.55 -15.67
CA LEU A 119 4.59 -14.16 -16.99
C LEU A 119 5.01 -15.38 -17.82
N VAL A 120 5.54 -16.41 -17.16
CA VAL A 120 6.15 -17.59 -17.80
C VAL A 120 5.14 -18.67 -18.12
N PHE A 121 4.23 -18.93 -17.19
CA PHE A 121 3.23 -19.98 -17.32
C PHE A 121 1.91 -19.37 -17.78
#